data_AF-A0AA35W2U6-F1
#
_entry.id   AF-A0AA35W2U6-F1
#
_cell.length_a   1.000
_cell.length_b   1.000
_cell.length_c   1.000
_cell.angle_alpha   90.00
_cell.angle_beta   90.00
_cell.angle_gamma   90.00
#
_symmetry.space_group_name_H-M   'P 1'
#
loop_
_entity.id
_entity.type
_entity.pdbx_description
1 polymer ?
#
loop_
_entity_poly.entity_id
_entity_poly.type
_entity_poly.pdbx_seq_one_letter_code
_entity_poly.pdbx_strand_id
1 'polypeptide(L)'
;MVLDALIKIKNEIDPTLTFRRSCREGICGSCSMNIGGNNTLACINRIDPSLTKPVKVYPLPHMYIIKDLVPVSVHTMFKTQNPSSVRMLHQNLP
;
A
#
# COMPACT_ATOMS: atom_id res chain seq x y z
N MET A 1 1.01 9.75 12.77
CA MET A 1 0.44 8.47 12.28
C MET A 1 1.41 7.85 11.28
N VAL A 2 1.31 6.56 10.98
CA VAL A 2 2.23 5.90 10.02
C VAL A 2 2.15 6.56 8.64
N LEU A 3 0.97 7.01 8.22
CA LEU A 3 0.81 7.76 6.97
C LEU A 3 1.67 9.03 6.92
N ASP A 4 1.83 9.73 8.05
CA ASP A 4 2.63 10.96 8.08
C ASP A 4 4.12 10.65 7.88
N ALA A 5 4.61 9.55 8.45
CA ALA A 5 5.98 9.08 8.20
C ALA A 5 6.18 8.67 6.74
N LEU A 6 5.22 7.97 6.13
CA LEU A 6 5.30 7.60 4.70
C LEU A 6 5.30 8.83 3.79
N ILE A 7 4.50 9.86 4.11
CA ILE A 7 4.51 11.14 3.38
C ILE A 7 5.84 11.86 3.56
N LYS A 8 6.39 11.90 4.78
CA LYS A 8 7.69 12.49 5.06
C LYS A 8 8.80 11.81 4.25
N ILE A 9 8.84 10.48 4.25
CA ILE A 9 9.80 9.70 3.45
C ILE A 9 9.65 10.05 1.97
N LYS A 10 8.42 10.05 1.43
CA LYS A 10 8.19 10.36 0.02
C LYS A 10 8.64 11.77 -0.35
N ASN A 11 8.40 12.75 0.51
CA ASN A 11 8.67 14.14 0.18
C ASN A 11 10.14 14.53 0.39
N GLU A 12 10.80 13.95 1.38
CA GLU A 12 12.11 14.43 1.86
C GLU A 12 13.26 13.45 1.62
N ILE A 13 12.97 12.14 1.44
CA ILE A 13 14.00 11.09 1.40
C ILE A 13 13.99 10.35 0.05
N ASP A 14 12.84 9.80 -0.33
CA ASP A 14 12.69 9.01 -1.56
C ASP A 14 11.35 9.30 -2.27
N PRO A 15 11.34 10.15 -3.30
CA PRO A 15 10.14 10.48 -4.05
C PRO A 15 9.58 9.32 -4.89
N THR A 16 10.34 8.23 -5.07
CA THR A 16 9.90 7.07 -5.86
C THR A 16 8.91 6.17 -5.11
N LEU A 17 8.92 6.22 -3.77
CA LEU A 17 8.01 5.47 -2.90
C LEU A 17 6.54 5.78 -3.21
N THR A 18 5.78 4.74 -3.55
CA THR A 18 4.38 4.89 -4.02
C THR A 18 3.39 4.20 -3.07
N PHE A 19 2.34 4.93 -2.67
CA PHE A 19 1.24 4.42 -1.85
C PHE A 19 -0.04 5.23 -2.09
N ARG A 20 -1.20 4.65 -1.77
CA ARG A 20 -2.50 5.33 -1.90
C ARG A 20 -2.88 6.06 -0.61
N ARG A 21 -3.42 7.27 -0.76
CA ARG A 21 -3.92 8.12 0.33
C ARG A 21 -4.96 9.13 -0.17
N SER A 22 -5.97 9.42 0.64
CA SER A 22 -6.99 10.45 0.36
C SER A 22 -7.44 11.16 1.65
N CYS A 23 -8.44 10.63 2.37
CA CYS A 23 -9.14 11.33 3.47
C CYS A 23 -8.32 11.65 4.74
N ARG A 24 -7.27 10.88 5.05
CA ARG A 24 -6.46 10.99 6.28
C ARG A 24 -7.18 10.81 7.63
N GLU A 25 -8.47 10.50 7.63
CA GLU A 25 -9.29 10.33 8.84
C GLU A 25 -9.93 8.94 8.96
N GLY A 26 -9.51 8.00 8.09
CA GLY A 26 -9.92 6.60 8.17
C GLY A 26 -11.22 6.23 7.45
N ILE A 27 -11.91 7.17 6.80
CA ILE A 27 -13.21 6.88 6.17
C ILE A 27 -13.12 6.22 4.78
N CYS A 28 -12.14 6.59 3.96
CA CYS A 28 -12.08 6.15 2.56
C CYS A 28 -11.39 4.79 2.31
N GLY A 29 -10.73 4.22 3.32
CA GLY A 29 -9.97 2.96 3.18
C GLY A 29 -8.74 2.99 2.25
N SER A 30 -8.40 4.12 1.61
CA SER A 30 -7.35 4.16 0.57
C SER A 30 -5.94 3.81 1.04
N CYS A 31 -5.61 4.04 2.31
CA CYS A 31 -4.28 3.78 2.88
C CYS A 31 -4.22 2.45 3.66
N SER A 32 -4.97 1.46 3.20
CA SER A 32 -4.95 0.11 3.78
C SER A 32 -3.64 -0.60 3.43
N MET A 33 -2.95 -1.09 4.45
CA MET A 33 -1.67 -1.78 4.31
C MET A 33 -1.42 -2.67 5.54
N ASN A 34 -0.45 -3.58 5.46
CA ASN A 34 -0.03 -4.37 6.61
C ASN A 34 1.09 -3.63 7.36
N ILE A 35 0.85 -3.29 8.62
CA ILE A 35 1.77 -2.53 9.46
C ILE A 35 2.07 -3.37 10.69
N GLY A 36 3.34 -3.76 10.85
CA GLY A 36 3.78 -4.57 11.99
C GLY A 36 3.09 -5.93 12.07
N GLY A 37 2.67 -6.50 10.95
CA GLY A 37 1.92 -7.76 10.89
C GLY A 37 0.40 -7.62 10.87
N ASN A 38 -0.14 -6.43 11.15
CA ASN A 38 -1.59 -6.19 11.22
C ASN A 38 -2.10 -5.41 10.01
N ASN A 39 -3.19 -5.87 9.41
CA ASN A 39 -3.88 -5.13 8.34
C ASN A 39 -4.65 -3.96 8.95
N THR A 40 -4.29 -2.73 8.58
CA THR A 40 -4.85 -1.52 9.19
C THR A 40 -4.74 -0.34 8.24
N LEU A 41 -5.30 0.81 8.64
CA LEU A 41 -5.22 2.06 7.89
C LEU A 41 -4.05 2.91 8.40
N ALA A 42 -3.09 3.21 7.53
CA ALA A 42 -1.91 3.98 7.92
C ALA A 42 -2.23 5.36 8.52
N CYS A 43 -3.34 5.97 8.13
CA CYS A 43 -3.76 7.30 8.59
C CYS A 43 -4.26 7.34 10.04
N ILE A 44 -4.67 6.21 10.62
CA ILE A 44 -5.12 6.14 12.02
C ILE A 44 -4.23 5.23 12.87
N ASN A 45 -3.25 4.58 12.25
CA ASN A 45 -2.27 3.77 12.95
C ASN A 45 -1.17 4.66 13.55
N ARG A 46 -1.02 4.63 14.87
CA ARG A 46 -0.01 5.42 15.60
C ARG A 46 1.36 4.76 15.48
N ILE A 47 2.38 5.59 15.30
CA ILE A 47 3.78 5.15 15.35
C ILE A 47 4.14 4.95 16.82
N ASP A 48 4.75 3.82 17.15
CA ASP A 48 5.25 3.55 18.49
C ASP A 48 6.41 4.51 18.84
N PRO A 49 6.27 5.36 19.88
CA PRO A 49 7.30 6.31 20.26
C PRO A 49 8.51 5.65 20.94
N SER A 50 8.40 4.40 21.38
CA SER A 50 9.51 3.70 22.04
C SER A 50 10.68 3.44 21.08
N LEU A 51 10.43 3.43 19.76
CA LEU A 51 11.40 3.21 18.67
C LEU A 51 12.32 1.98 18.88
N THR A 52 11.91 1.05 19.75
CA THR A 52 12.72 -0.10 20.14
C THR A 52 12.86 -1.11 19.01
N LYS A 53 11.92 -1.12 18.06
CA LYS A 53 11.88 -2.04 16.93
C LYS A 53 11.50 -1.32 15.64
N PRO A 54 12.11 -1.70 14.50
CA PRO A 54 11.70 -1.17 13.21
C PRO A 54 10.27 -1.61 12.87
N VAL A 55 9.44 -0.66 12.44
CA VAL A 55 8.09 -0.94 11.95
C VAL A 55 8.17 -1.43 10.51
N LYS A 56 7.76 -2.68 10.28
CA LYS A 56 7.68 -3.26 8.94
C LYS A 56 6.35 -2.88 8.29
N VAL A 57 6.40 -2.41 7.05
CA VAL A 57 5.21 -2.03 6.28
C VAL A 57 5.20 -2.83 4.98
N TYR A 58 4.10 -3.53 4.73
CA TYR A 58 3.87 -4.33 3.52
C TYR A 58 2.55 -3.93 2.86
N PRO A 59 2.37 -4.20 1.56
CA PRO A 59 1.06 -4.15 0.93
C PRO A 59 0.06 -5.08 1.64
N LEU A 60 -1.22 -4.92 1.33
CA LEU A 60 -2.22 -5.88 1.81
C LEU A 60 -1.89 -7.30 1.29
N PRO A 61 -1.98 -8.33 2.16
CA PRO A 61 -1.67 -9.70 1.77
C PRO A 61 -2.71 -10.22 0.76
N HIS A 62 -2.30 -11.21 -0.06
CA HIS A 62 -3.14 -11.84 -1.09
C HIS A 62 -3.72 -10.89 -2.15
N MET A 63 -3.11 -9.72 -2.35
CA MET A 63 -3.45 -8.79 -3.42
C MET A 63 -2.32 -8.70 -4.44
N TYR A 64 -2.66 -8.44 -5.70
CA TYR A 64 -1.67 -8.12 -6.71
C TYR A 64 -1.08 -6.74 -6.42
N ILE A 65 0.23 -6.60 -6.58
CA ILE A 65 0.94 -5.35 -6.33
C ILE A 65 1.23 -4.69 -7.68
N ILE A 66 0.73 -3.47 -7.87
CA ILE A 66 1.06 -2.68 -9.09
C ILE A 66 2.46 -2.09 -8.94
N LYS A 67 2.72 -1.46 -7.79
CA LYS A 67 3.98 -0.81 -7.44
C LYS A 67 4.04 -0.58 -5.93
N ASP A 68 5.18 -0.86 -5.31
CA ASP A 68 5.45 -0.59 -3.89
C ASP A 68 4.29 -1.01 -2.97
N LEU A 69 3.66 -0.06 -2.26
CA LEU A 69 2.54 -0.25 -1.34
C LEU A 69 1.17 0.01 -1.99
N VAL A 70 1.05 -0.22 -3.31
CA VAL A 70 -0.20 -0.08 -4.06
C VAL A 70 -0.75 -1.46 -4.42
N PRO A 71 -1.54 -2.08 -3.53
CA PRO A 71 -2.27 -3.28 -3.85
C PRO A 71 -3.46 -2.95 -4.76
N VAL A 72 -3.82 -3.89 -5.61
CA VAL A 72 -4.98 -3.81 -6.50
C VAL A 72 -5.77 -5.11 -6.44
N SER A 73 -7.09 -4.99 -6.44
CA SER A 73 -7.95 -6.16 -6.53
C SER A 73 -7.98 -6.68 -7.96
N VAL A 74 -8.11 -7.99 -8.11
CA VAL A 74 -8.25 -8.65 -9.43
C VAL A 74 -9.33 -8.01 -10.28
N HIS A 75 -10.48 -7.70 -9.70
CA HIS A 75 -11.60 -7.04 -10.37
C HIS A 75 -11.21 -5.69 -10.97
N THR A 76 -10.41 -4.90 -10.23
CA THR A 76 -9.94 -3.61 -10.72
C THR A 76 -8.89 -3.82 -11.81
N MET A 77 -7.99 -4.80 -11.68
CA MET A 77 -7.02 -5.11 -12.74
C MET A 77 -7.72 -5.43 -14.07
N PHE A 78 -8.73 -6.30 -14.06
CA PHE A 78 -9.47 -6.66 -15.28
C PHE A 78 -10.26 -5.49 -15.88
N LYS A 79 -10.81 -4.59 -15.05
CA LYS A 79 -11.53 -3.41 -15.54
C LYS A 79 -10.64 -2.35 -16.17
N THR A 80 -9.39 -2.26 -15.75
CA THR A 80 -8.48 -1.19 -16.20
C THR A 80 -7.58 -1.62 -17.36
N GLN A 81 -7.56 -2.91 -17.73
CA GLN A 81 -6.77 -3.43 -18.85
C GLN A 81 -7.64 -3.63 -20.10
N ASN A 82 -7.14 -3.15 -21.24
CA ASN A 82 -7.63 -3.54 -22.56
C ASN A 82 -7.50 -5.08 -22.68
N PRO A 83 -8.49 -5.82 -23.21
CA PRO A 83 -8.52 -7.29 -23.13
C PRO A 83 -7.27 -8.01 -23.69
N SER A 84 -6.47 -7.36 -24.52
CA SER A 84 -5.22 -7.87 -25.08
C SER A 84 -4.01 -7.93 -24.12
N SER A 85 -3.98 -7.15 -23.03
CA SER A 85 -2.86 -7.15 -22.06
C SER A 85 -3.06 -8.12 -20.88
N VAL A 86 -4.26 -8.69 -20.73
CA VAL A 86 -4.60 -9.64 -19.66
C VAL A 86 -3.79 -10.94 -19.74
N ARG A 87 -3.32 -11.31 -20.94
CA ARG A 87 -2.60 -12.57 -21.17
C ARG A 87 -1.18 -12.61 -20.60
N MET A 88 -0.55 -11.46 -20.34
CA MET A 88 0.85 -11.40 -19.88
C MET A 88 1.03 -11.58 -18.36
N LEU A 89 0.03 -11.25 -17.54
CA LEU A 89 0.15 -11.37 -16.08
C LEU A 89 -0.15 -12.79 -15.56
N HIS A 90 -0.88 -13.59 -16.33
CA HIS A 90 -1.13 -15.00 -16.00
C HIS A 90 0.08 -15.92 -16.23
N GLN A 91 1.14 -15.45 -16.91
CA GLN A 91 2.32 -16.26 -17.25
C GLN A 91 3.45 -16.18 -16.21
N ASN A 92 3.29 -15.39 -15.15
CA ASN A 92 4.30 -15.24 -14.09
C ASN A 92 3.71 -15.37 -12.67
N LEU A 93 2.64 -16.15 -12.51
CA LEU A 93 2.29 -16.71 -11.21
C LEU A 93 2.93 -18.11 -11.11
N PRO A 94 3.66 -18.45 -10.03
CA PRO A 94 4.01 -19.84 -9.76
C PRO A 94 2.76 -20.71 -9.55
#